data_AF-A0AAX7VFF7-F1
#
_entry.id   AF-A0AAX7VFF7-F1
#
_cell.length_a   1.000
_cell.length_b   1.000
_cell.length_c   1.000
_cell.angle_alpha   90.00
_cell.angle_beta   90.00
_cell.angle_gamma   90.00
#
_symmetry.space_group_name_H-M   'P 1'
#
loop_
_entity.id
_entity.type
_entity.pdbx_description
1 polymer ?
#
loop_
_entity_poly.entity_id
_entity_poly.type
_entity_poly.pdbx_seq_one_letter_code
_entity_poly.pdbx_strand_id
1 'polypeptide(L)' 'MSSSLVVCEVDESLKDKLKKFRFRKETSNAAILMKIDMAKQLVILEEEYDDISMDDLRNELPERQPRYPYIIS' A
#
# COMPACT_ATOMS: atom_id res chain seq x y z
N MET A 1 -7.42 -2.50 26.65
CA MET A 1 -7.67 -3.62 25.75
C MET A 1 -6.32 -4.10 25.22
N SER A 2 -5.83 -5.26 25.66
CA SER A 2 -4.60 -5.84 25.13
C SER A 2 -4.84 -6.24 23.67
N SER A 3 -4.45 -5.38 22.74
CA SER A 3 -4.62 -5.61 21.31
C SER A 3 -3.76 -6.82 20.92
N SER A 4 -4.41 -7.97 20.77
CA SER A 4 -3.88 -9.11 20.02
C SER A 4 -3.31 -8.55 18.71
N LEU A 5 -1.98 -8.65 18.55
CA LEU A 5 -1.32 -8.29 17.30
C LEU A 5 -1.80 -9.28 16.25
N VAL A 6 -2.82 -8.88 15.49
CA VAL A 6 -3.30 -9.66 14.35
C VAL A 6 -2.29 -9.46 13.23
N VAL A 7 -1.31 -10.36 13.15
CA VAL A 7 -0.36 -10.43 12.05
C VAL A 7 -1.14 -10.93 10.84
N CYS A 8 -1.54 -10.02 9.97
CA CYS A 8 -2.22 -10.37 8.72
C CYS A 8 -1.18 -10.87 7.71
N GLU A 9 -1.54 -11.89 6.94
CA GLU A 9 -0.66 -12.40 5.89
C GLU A 9 -0.72 -11.48 4.66
N VAL A 10 0.39 -11.38 3.94
CA VAL A 10 0.46 -10.59 2.71
C VAL A 10 0.13 -11.50 1.53
N ASP A 11 -0.87 -11.10 0.75
CA ASP A 11 -1.28 -11.82 -0.44
C ASP A 11 -0.11 -11.99 -1.42
N GLU A 12 -0.02 -13.16 -2.06
CA GLU A 12 1.07 -13.48 -2.98
C GLU A 12 1.08 -12.56 -4.22
N SER A 13 -0.10 -12.14 -4.68
CA SER A 13 -0.22 -11.17 -5.77
C SER A 13 0.32 -9.80 -5.39
N LEU A 14 0.21 -9.41 -4.11
CA LEU A 14 0.77 -8.18 -3.58
C LEU A 14 2.29 -8.25 -3.47
N LYS A 15 2.84 -9.40 -3.05
CA LYS A 15 4.30 -9.64 -3.02
C LYS A 15 4.92 -9.53 -4.41
N ASP A 16 4.25 -10.08 -5.42
CA ASP A 16 4.74 -10.01 -6.80
C ASP A 16 4.69 -8.58 -7.36
N LYS A 17 3.63 -7.82 -7.03
CA LYS A 17 3.56 -6.40 -7.37
C LYS A 17 4.60 -5.57 -6.64
N LEU A 18 4.81 -5.78 -5.34
CA LEU A 18 5.88 -5.12 -4.57
C LEU A 18 7.27 -5.41 -5.15
N LYS A 19 7.51 -6.66 -5.61
CA LYS A 19 8.73 -7.00 -6.33
C LYS A 19 8.83 -6.19 -7.62
N LYS A 20 7.79 -6.17 -8.46
CA LYS A 20 7.78 -5.38 -9.71
C LYS A 20 7.99 -3.89 -9.44
N PHE A 21 7.37 -3.34 -8.40
CA PHE A 21 7.57 -1.97 -7.93
C PHE A 21 9.02 -1.70 -7.55
N ARG A 22 9.62 -2.59 -6.77
CA ARG A 22 11.03 -2.47 -6.36
C ARG A 22 12.00 -2.59 -7.54
N PHE A 23 11.64 -3.35 -8.57
CA PHE A 23 12.46 -3.53 -9.77
C PHE A 23 12.19 -2.48 -10.86
N ARG A 24 11.18 -1.62 -10.70
CA ARG A 24 10.92 -0.50 -11.60
C ARG A 24 12.09 0.47 -11.50
N LYS A 25 12.78 0.70 -12.64
CA LYS A 25 13.91 1.64 -12.75
C LYS A 25 13.45 3.01 -13.23
N GLU A 26 12.27 3.44 -12.80
CA GLU A 26 11.73 4.72 -13.22
C GLU A 26 12.06 5.78 -12.18
N THR A 27 12.47 6.96 -12.64
CA THR A 27 12.77 8.15 -11.82
C THR A 27 11.51 8.87 -11.33
N SER A 28 10.34 8.26 -11.54
CA SER A 28 9.02 8.77 -11.16
C SER A 28 8.64 8.28 -9.76
N ASN A 29 8.04 9.15 -8.97
CA ASN A 29 7.49 8.79 -7.66
C ASN A 29 6.36 7.77 -7.85
N ALA A 30 6.46 6.63 -7.17
CA ALA A 30 5.43 5.58 -7.25
C ALA A 30 4.91 5.28 -5.84
N ALA A 31 3.61 5.06 -5.72
CA ALA A 31 2.96 4.80 -4.45
C ALA A 31 2.04 3.58 -4.55
N ILE A 32 2.04 2.74 -3.52
CA ILE A 32 1.07 1.67 -3.36
C ILE A 32 0.30 1.90 -2.08
N LEU A 33 -1.02 1.83 -2.20
CA LEU A 33 -1.96 1.88 -1.10
C LEU A 33 -2.39 0.46 -0.73
N MET A 34 -2.06 0.08 0.51
CA MET A 34 -2.36 -1.22 1.06
C MET A 34 -3.51 -1.13 2.08
N LYS A 35 -4.41 -2.12 2.02
CA LYS A 35 -5.54 -2.25 2.93
C LYS A 35 -5.55 -3.62 3.57
N ILE A 36 -5.97 -3.64 4.83
CA ILE A 36 -6.18 -4.87 5.59
C ILE A 36 -7.65 -5.27 5.43
N ASP A 37 -7.89 -6.41 4.80
CA ASP A 37 -9.22 -7.02 4.77
C ASP A 37 -9.45 -7.76 6.09
N MET A 38 -10.24 -7.16 6.99
CA MET A 38 -10.57 -7.77 8.29
C MET A 38 -11.35 -9.07 8.17
N ALA A 39 -12.07 -9.30 7.06
CA ALA A 39 -12.84 -10.54 6.87
C ALA A 39 -11.92 -11.73 6.56
N LYS A 40 -10.80 -11.46 5.89
CA LYS A 40 -9.84 -12.49 5.44
C LYS A 40 -8.52 -12.46 6.20
N GLN A 41 -8.28 -11.45 7.04
CA GLN A 41 -7.00 -11.18 7.70
C GLN A 41 -5.83 -11.15 6.70
N LEU A 42 -6.07 -10.62 5.51
CA LEU A 42 -5.11 -10.54 4.42
C LEU A 42 -4.86 -9.08 4.04
N VAL A 43 -3.60 -8.75 3.77
CA VAL A 43 -3.21 -7.47 3.20
C VAL A 43 -3.42 -7.55 1.69
N ILE A 44 -4.35 -6.74 1.19
CA ILE A 44 -4.68 -6.61 -0.22
C ILE A 44 -4.26 -5.24 -0.73
N LEU A 45 -4.03 -5.15 -2.04
CA LEU A 45 -3.71 -3.91 -2.70
C LEU A 45 -5.03 -3.18 -2.96
N GLU A 46 -5.13 -1.95 -2.47
CA GLU A 46 -6.29 -1.10 -2.73
C GLU A 46 -6.06 -0.33 -4.02
N GLU A 47 -5.00 0.47 -4.08
CA GLU A 47 -4.69 1.36 -5.20
C GLU A 47 -3.18 1.36 -5.50
N GLU A 48 -2.84 1.49 -6.79
CA GLU A 48 -1.48 1.48 -7.32
C GLU A 48 -1.31 2.73 -8.17
N TYR A 49 -0.30 3.53 -7.83
CA TYR A 49 0.00 4.80 -8.47
C TYR A 49 1.38 4.77 -9.07
N ASP A 50 1.41 4.93 -10.39
CA ASP A 50 2.62 5.11 -11.15
C ASP A 50 2.74 6.59 -11.52
N ASP A 51 3.82 7.25 -11.07
CA ASP A 51 4.10 8.68 -11.32
C ASP A 51 3.15 9.66 -10.60
N ILE A 52 3.06 9.52 -9.27
CA ILE A 52 2.25 10.40 -8.42
C ILE A 52 3.10 11.39 -7.63
N SER A 53 2.71 12.67 -7.63
CA SER A 53 3.38 13.68 -6.82
C SER A 53 3.02 13.54 -5.32
N MET A 54 3.86 14.06 -4.43
CA MET A 54 3.59 14.05 -2.98
C MET A 54 2.28 14.78 -2.63
N ASP A 55 1.90 15.80 -3.40
CA ASP A 55 0.66 16.56 -3.21
C ASP A 55 -0.57 15.78 -3.69
N ASP A 56 -0.46 15.06 -4.81
CA ASP A 56 -1.54 14.22 -5.33
C ASP A 56 -1.80 13.03 -4.40
N LEU A 57 -0.73 12.38 -3.92
CA LEU A 57 -0.85 11.28 -2.96
C LEU A 57 -1.56 11.72 -1.67
N ARG A 58 -1.28 12.95 -1.22
CA ARG A 58 -1.93 13.53 -0.04
C ARG A 58 -3.42 13.75 -0.27
N ASN A 59 -3.84 14.11 -1.49
CA ASN A 59 -5.25 14.28 -1.84
C ASN A 59 -5.99 12.93 -1.92
N GLU A 60 -5.29 11.85 -2.28
CA GLU A 60 -5.88 10.52 -2.38
C GLU A 60 -5.94 9.75 -1.06
N LEU A 61 -5.15 10.16 -0.07
CA LEU A 61 -5.25 9.65 1.29
C LEU A 61 -6.53 10.20 1.96
N PRO A 62 -7.54 9.36 2.26
CA PRO A 62 -8.75 9.83 2.93
C PRO A 62 -8.43 10.25 4.38
N GLU A 63 -8.81 11.48 4.75
CA GLU A 63 -8.54 12.07 6.07
C GLU A 63 -9.05 11.27 7.28
N ARG A 64 -9.95 10.29 7.06
CA ARG A 64 -10.75 9.67 8.13
C ARG A 64 -10.42 8.19 8.40
N GLN A 65 -9.47 7.59 7.67
CA GLN A 65 -9.06 6.20 7.92
C GLN A 65 -7.53 6.03 7.86
N PRO A 66 -6.92 5.28 8.79
CA PRO A 66 -5.51 4.95 8.72
C PRO A 66 -5.27 4.03 7.52
N ARG A 67 -4.70 4.57 6.44
CA ARG A 67 -4.15 3.80 5.32
C ARG A 67 -2.62 3.77 5.43
N TYR A 68 -2.00 2.71 4.92
CA TYR A 68 -0.55 2.54 4.91
C TYR A 68 -0.01 2.83 3.50
N PRO A 69 0.38 4.09 3.20
CA PRO A 69 1.04 4.42 1.94
C PRO A 69 2.47 3.89 1.95
N TYR A 70 2.86 3.17 0.90
CA TYR A 70 4.24 2.76 0.65
C TYR A 70 4.76 3.53 -0.55
N ILE A 71 5.76 4.39 -0.30
CA ILE A 71 6.33 5.30 -1.31
C ILE A 71 7.75 4.87 -1.61
N ILE A 72 8.09 4.84 -2.90
CA ILE A 72 9.47 4.69 -3.38
C ILE A 72 9.80 5.93 -4.22
N SER A 73 10.89 6.60 -3.85
CA SER A 73 11.49 7.74 -4.59
C SER A 73 12.70 7.27 -5.39
#